data_AF-A0A502WQK1-F1
#
_entry.id   AF-A0A502WQK1-F1
#
_cell.length_a   1.000
_cell.length_b   1.000
_cell.length_c   1.000
_cell.angle_alpha   90.00
_cell.angle_beta   90.00
_cell.angle_gamma   90.00
#
_symmetry.space_group_name_H-M   'P 1'
#
loop_
_entity.id
_entity.type
_entity.pdbx_description
1 polymer ?
#
loop_
_entity_poly.entity_id
_entity_poly.type
_entity_poly.pdbx_seq_one_letter_code
_entity_poly.pdbx_strand_id
1 'polypeptide(L)'
;MQQMGRTTALVMSLPAAGALIIVPTKDIGIVVERTILELRGPDVDSRCKTLAVCQPSDLNLIAVGLPVFFDHTFDDMTPRELRDAAHARARESNRHYWPVSAG
;
A
#
# COMPACT_ATOMS: atom_id res chain seq x y z
N MET A 1 13.71 14.78 -7.01
CA MET A 1 13.83 13.61 -7.91
C MET A 1 14.04 12.28 -7.17
N GLN A 2 14.53 12.21 -5.92
CA GLN A 2 14.76 10.93 -5.24
C GLN A 2 13.50 10.19 -4.74
N GLN A 3 12.42 10.90 -4.42
CA GLN A 3 11.20 10.30 -3.85
C GLN A 3 10.45 9.39 -4.83
N MET A 4 10.43 9.74 -6.11
CA MET A 4 9.76 8.96 -7.15
C MET A 4 10.38 7.56 -7.34
N GLY A 5 11.67 7.39 -7.03
CA GLY A 5 12.34 6.09 -7.15
C GLY A 5 11.83 5.03 -6.18
N ARG A 6 11.39 5.42 -4.97
CA ARG A 6 10.92 4.47 -3.94
C ARG A 6 9.48 4.04 -4.19
N THR A 7 8.61 4.96 -4.62
CA THR A 7 7.25 4.63 -5.06
C THR A 7 7.29 3.71 -6.29
N THR A 8 8.15 3.99 -7.27
CA THR A 8 8.34 3.09 -8.42
C THR A 8 8.81 1.69 -8.02
N ALA A 9 9.77 1.60 -7.09
CA ALA A 9 10.26 0.31 -6.60
C ALA A 9 9.16 -0.50 -5.90
N LEU A 10 8.32 0.17 -5.08
CA LEU A 10 7.13 -0.45 -4.50
C LEU A 10 6.16 -0.92 -5.58
N VAL A 11 5.81 -0.06 -6.54
CA VAL A 11 4.86 -0.40 -7.61
C VAL A 11 5.32 -1.61 -8.43
N MET A 12 6.63 -1.74 -8.69
CA MET A 12 7.19 -2.89 -9.38
C MET A 12 7.15 -4.18 -8.56
N SER A 13 7.13 -4.11 -7.22
CA SER A 13 7.05 -5.29 -6.35
C SER A 13 5.62 -5.75 -6.08
N LEU A 14 4.60 -4.98 -6.46
CA LEU A 14 3.20 -5.34 -6.22
C LEU A 14 2.82 -6.66 -6.93
N PRO A 15 2.06 -7.55 -6.26
CA PRO A 15 1.57 -8.77 -6.87
C PRO A 15 0.56 -8.47 -7.99
N ALA A 16 0.64 -9.21 -9.09
CA ALA A 16 -0.29 -9.06 -10.23
C ALA A 16 -1.75 -9.42 -9.87
N ALA A 17 -1.96 -10.11 -8.74
CA ALA A 17 -3.28 -10.43 -8.20
C ALA A 17 -3.98 -9.23 -7.54
N GLY A 18 -3.24 -8.15 -7.23
CA GLY A 18 -3.75 -6.96 -6.56
C GLY A 18 -3.22 -6.77 -5.14
N ALA A 19 -3.27 -5.53 -4.67
CA ALA A 19 -2.75 -5.12 -3.37
C ALA A 19 -3.53 -3.92 -2.81
N LEU A 20 -3.50 -3.76 -1.49
CA LEU A 20 -3.89 -2.53 -0.82
C LEU A 20 -2.62 -1.74 -0.47
N ILE A 21 -2.52 -0.50 -0.92
CA ILE A 21 -1.38 0.39 -0.65
C ILE A 21 -1.80 1.48 0.31
N ILE A 22 -1.16 1.52 1.48
CA ILE A 22 -1.39 2.53 2.51
C ILE A 22 -0.54 3.76 2.22
N VAL A 23 -1.18 4.92 2.22
CA VAL A 23 -0.58 6.23 1.93
C VAL A 23 -0.99 7.25 3.00
N PRO A 24 -0.20 8.32 3.24
CA PRO A 24 -0.54 9.30 4.28
C PRO A 24 -1.60 10.31 3.82
N THR A 25 -1.79 10.49 2.51
CA THR A 25 -2.79 11.40 1.94
C THR A 25 -3.40 10.84 0.65
N LYS A 26 -4.59 11.35 0.30
CA LYS A 26 -5.25 10.98 -0.97
C LYS A 26 -4.46 11.40 -2.20
N ASP A 27 -3.76 12.54 -2.14
CA ASP A 27 -2.96 13.02 -3.27
C ASP A 27 -1.81 12.07 -3.59
N ILE A 28 -1.14 11.54 -2.55
CA ILE A 28 -0.12 10.50 -2.73
C ILE A 28 -0.75 9.22 -3.28
N GLY A 29 -1.96 8.86 -2.83
CA GLY A 29 -2.74 7.77 -3.42
C GLY A 29 -2.93 7.91 -4.92
N ILE A 30 -3.35 9.08 -5.39
CA ILE A 30 -3.53 9.37 -6.83
C ILE A 30 -2.20 9.21 -7.59
N VAL A 31 -1.08 9.66 -7.02
CA VAL A 31 0.25 9.50 -7.64
C VAL A 31 0.64 8.02 -7.74
N VAL A 32 0.39 7.24 -6.68
CA VAL A 32 0.64 5.79 -6.67
C VAL A 32 -0.19 5.10 -7.74
N GLU A 33 -1.50 5.36 -7.81
CA GLU A 33 -2.42 4.76 -8.79
C GLU A 33 -1.99 5.08 -10.23
N ARG A 34 -1.66 6.35 -10.52
CA ARG A 34 -1.10 6.72 -11.83
C ARG A 34 0.19 5.96 -12.15
N THR A 35 1.07 5.83 -11.16
CA THR A 35 2.35 5.10 -11.33
C THR A 35 2.09 3.61 -11.60
N ILE A 36 1.09 3.00 -10.96
CA ILE A 36 0.69 1.61 -11.23
C ILE A 36 0.17 1.49 -12.67
N LEU A 37 -0.75 2.38 -13.07
CA LEU A 37 -1.30 2.38 -14.42
C LEU A 37 -0.20 2.53 -15.48
N GLU A 38 0.74 3.46 -15.28
CA GLU A 38 1.84 3.73 -16.22
C GLU A 38 2.85 2.58 -16.32
N LEU A 39 3.20 1.94 -15.20
CA LEU A 39 4.28 0.96 -15.15
C LEU A 39 3.82 -0.50 -15.23
N ARG A 40 2.61 -0.80 -14.75
CA ARG A 40 2.07 -2.16 -14.63
C ARG A 40 0.83 -2.39 -15.50
N GLY A 41 0.26 -1.32 -16.05
CA GLY A 41 -0.88 -1.37 -16.95
C GLY A 41 -2.24 -1.47 -16.23
N PRO A 42 -3.34 -1.33 -16.99
CA PRO A 42 -4.69 -1.21 -16.46
C PRO A 42 -5.17 -2.48 -15.73
N ASP A 43 -4.69 -3.66 -16.11
CA ASP A 43 -5.08 -4.91 -15.47
C ASP A 43 -4.63 -4.97 -14.00
N VAL A 44 -3.38 -4.59 -13.73
CA VAL A 44 -2.84 -4.56 -12.37
C VAL A 44 -3.43 -3.39 -11.58
N ASP A 45 -3.58 -2.22 -12.21
CA ASP A 45 -4.21 -1.05 -11.62
C ASP A 45 -5.63 -1.35 -11.10
N SER A 46 -6.45 -2.02 -11.91
CA SER A 46 -7.84 -2.37 -11.52
C SER A 46 -7.94 -3.23 -10.26
N ARG A 47 -6.89 -4.00 -9.95
CA ARG A 47 -6.79 -4.92 -8.80
C ARG A 47 -6.09 -4.30 -7.61
N CYS A 48 -5.45 -3.15 -7.78
CA CYS A 48 -4.85 -2.40 -6.70
C CYS A 48 -5.81 -1.35 -6.15
N LYS A 49 -5.64 -1.01 -4.88
CA LYS A 49 -6.36 0.07 -4.21
C LYS A 49 -5.41 0.86 -3.35
N THR A 50 -5.57 2.18 -3.32
CA THR A 50 -4.91 3.01 -2.31
C THR A 50 -5.87 3.32 -1.16
N LEU A 51 -5.34 3.38 0.05
CA LEU A 51 -6.05 3.82 1.23
C LEU A 51 -5.23 4.88 1.96
N ALA A 52 -5.78 6.09 2.01
CA ALA A 52 -5.23 7.15 2.85
C ALA A 52 -5.62 6.88 4.30
N VAL A 53 -4.61 6.74 5.18
CA VAL A 53 -4.81 6.58 6.62
C VAL A 53 -4.38 7.88 7.29
N CYS A 54 -5.37 8.71 7.64
CA CYS A 54 -5.17 10.02 8.27
C CYS A 54 -5.55 10.00 9.76
N GLN A 55 -6.35 9.02 10.18
CA GLN A 55 -6.87 8.90 11.54
C GLN A 55 -7.05 7.42 11.95
N PRO A 56 -7.14 7.12 13.26
CA PRO A 56 -7.27 5.74 13.74
C PRO A 56 -8.48 4.97 13.21
N SER A 57 -9.59 5.65 12.91
CA SER A 57 -10.80 5.00 12.36
C SER A 57 -10.58 4.43 10.96
N ASP A 58 -9.64 4.98 10.19
CA ASP A 58 -9.31 4.50 8.83
C ASP A 58 -8.66 3.11 8.87
N LEU A 59 -8.06 2.71 9.99
CA LEU A 59 -7.44 1.39 10.17
C LEU A 59 -8.43 0.22 10.02
N ASN A 60 -9.72 0.48 10.21
CA ASN A 60 -10.78 -0.50 9.98
C ASN A 60 -10.87 -0.91 8.50
N LEU A 61 -10.41 -0.05 7.60
CA LEU A 61 -10.39 -0.30 6.16
C LEU A 61 -9.17 -1.13 5.71
N ILE A 62 -8.21 -1.41 6.61
CA ILE A 62 -7.04 -2.28 6.30
C ILE A 62 -7.43 -3.78 6.31
N ALA A 63 -8.62 -4.13 6.78
CA ALA A 63 -9.14 -5.50 6.78
C ALA A 63 -9.57 -6.02 5.39
N VAL A 64 -9.24 -5.30 4.31
CA VAL A 64 -9.50 -5.73 2.94
C VAL A 64 -8.65 -6.96 2.64
N GLY A 65 -9.27 -7.98 2.03
CA GLY A 65 -8.64 -9.25 1.63
C GLY A 65 -7.66 -9.12 0.46
N LEU A 66 -6.74 -8.16 0.54
CA LEU A 66 -5.62 -7.96 -0.35
C LEU A 66 -4.34 -7.88 0.49
N PRO A 67 -3.19 -8.32 -0.05
CA PRO A 67 -1.92 -8.07 0.60
C PRO A 67 -1.68 -6.56 0.73
N VAL A 68 -1.29 -6.15 1.93
CA VAL A 68 -1.14 -4.75 2.33
C VAL A 68 0.32 -4.32 2.24
N PHE A 69 0.56 -3.21 1.56
CA PHE A 69 1.87 -2.55 1.42
C PHE A 69 1.77 -1.09 1.85
N PHE A 70 2.91 -0.45 2.10
CA PHE A 70 3.00 0.95 2.50
C PHE A 70 3.85 1.71 1.50
N ASP A 71 3.36 2.87 1.05
CA ASP A 71 4.26 3.82 0.40
C ASP A 71 5.24 4.40 1.43
N HIS A 72 6.47 4.62 1.00
CA HIS A 72 7.55 5.10 1.86
C HIS A 72 7.23 6.42 2.57
N THR A 73 6.44 7.30 1.94
CA THR A 73 6.05 8.59 2.55
C THR A 73 5.13 8.40 3.75
N PHE A 74 4.44 7.26 3.87
CA PHE A 74 3.61 6.96 5.02
C PHE A 74 4.43 6.92 6.30
N ASP A 75 5.61 6.30 6.28
CA ASP A 75 6.45 6.19 7.47
C ASP A 75 7.07 7.54 7.87
N ASP A 76 7.28 8.41 6.88
CA ASP A 76 7.88 9.74 7.02
C ASP A 76 6.86 10.81 7.49
N MET A 77 5.60 10.71 7.06
CA MET A 77 4.59 11.76 7.22
C MET A 77 3.51 11.43 8.27
N THR A 78 3.38 10.17 8.69
CA THR A 78 2.35 9.75 9.64
C THR A 78 2.88 9.75 11.08
N PRO A 79 2.10 10.25 12.07
CA PRO A 79 2.47 10.15 13.48
C PRO A 79 2.79 8.72 13.90
N ARG A 80 3.81 8.55 14.76
CA ARG A 80 4.32 7.25 15.21
C ARG A 80 3.21 6.29 15.65
N GLU A 81 2.30 6.75 16.50
CA GLU A 81 1.23 5.91 17.05
C GLU A 81 0.32 5.34 15.95
N LEU A 82 -0.12 6.19 15.02
CA LEU A 82 -0.99 5.78 13.91
C LEU A 82 -0.24 4.87 12.93
N ARG A 83 1.04 5.17 12.65
CA ARG A 83 1.89 4.33 11.81
C ARG A 83 2.07 2.95 12.41
N ASP A 84 2.45 2.86 13.68
CA ASP A 84 2.72 1.60 14.36
C ASP A 84 1.43 0.74 14.43
N ALA A 85 0.27 1.36 14.66
CA ALA A 85 -1.03 0.69 14.62
C ALA A 85 -1.40 0.20 13.20
N ALA A 86 -1.12 0.99 12.16
CA ALA A 86 -1.34 0.57 10.78
C ALA A 86 -0.47 -0.63 10.39
N HIS A 87 0.82 -0.62 10.75
CA HIS A 87 1.72 -1.76 10.53
C HIS A 87 1.27 -3.01 11.30
N ALA A 88 0.80 -2.87 12.53
CA ALA A 88 0.25 -3.99 13.30
C ALA A 88 -0.97 -4.61 12.58
N ARG A 89 -1.93 -3.78 12.14
CA ARG A 89 -3.11 -4.26 11.42
C ARG A 89 -2.77 -4.87 10.06
N ALA A 90 -1.84 -4.27 9.32
CA ALA A 90 -1.38 -4.80 8.04
C ALA A 90 -0.70 -6.17 8.20
N ARG A 91 0.11 -6.36 9.27
CA ARG A 91 0.69 -7.67 9.58
C ARG A 91 -0.38 -8.71 9.82
N GLU A 92 -1.41 -8.39 10.61
CA GLU A 92 -2.55 -9.29 10.85
C GLU A 92 -3.25 -9.69 9.54
N SER A 93 -3.57 -8.72 8.68
CA SER A 93 -4.16 -8.97 7.36
C SER A 93 -3.27 -9.85 6.48
N ASN A 94 -1.97 -9.54 6.45
CA ASN A 94 -0.99 -10.24 5.63
C ASN A 94 -0.70 -11.68 6.07
N ARG A 95 -1.04 -12.09 7.31
CA ARG A 95 -0.86 -13.48 7.76
C ARG A 95 -1.61 -14.48 6.87
N HIS A 96 -2.73 -14.07 6.27
CA HIS A 96 -3.49 -14.91 5.34
C HIS A 96 -2.81 -15.10 3.98
N TYR A 97 -1.79 -14.30 3.68
CA TYR A 97 -1.03 -14.31 2.44
C TYR A 97 0.40 -14.86 2.63
N TRP A 98 0.74 -15.35 3.84
CA TRP A 98 2.08 -15.85 4.18
C TRP A 98 2.08 -17.30 4.72
N PRO A 99 3.04 -18.16 4.30
CA PRO A 99 3.97 -18.00 3.19
C PRO A 99 3.36 -18.56 1.90
N VAL A 100 3.46 -17.80 0.80
CA VAL A 100 3.44 -18.41 -0.52
C VAL A 100 4.71 -19.24 -0.62
N SER A 101 4.59 -20.57 -0.68
CA SER A 101 5.72 -21.45 -0.96
C SER A 101 6.43 -20.96 -2.22
N ALA A 102 7.71 -20.64 -2.10
CA ALA A 102 8.57 -20.44 -3.26
C ALA A 102 8.61 -21.76 -4.04
N GLY A 103 7.93 -21.79 -5.18
CA GLY A 103 8.13 -22.81 -6.22
C GLY A 103 9.21 -22.36 -7.18
#